data_AF-A0A2W6U4V5-F1
#
_entry.id   AF-A0A2W6U4V5-F1
#
_cell.length_a   1.000
_cell.length_b   1.000
_cell.length_c   1.000
_cell.angle_alpha   90.00
_cell.angle_beta   90.00
_cell.angle_gamma   90.00
#
_symmetry.space_group_name_H-M   'P 1'
#
loop_
_entity.id
_entity.type
_entity.pdbx_description
1 polymer ?
#
loop_
_entity_poly.entity_id
_entity_poly.type
_entity_poly.pdbx_seq_one_letter_code
_entity_poly.pdbx_strand_id
1 'polypeptide(L)'
;RLMRTRGTTEHTIPHTEVLLVEEAGTLAANLVWFVLGAMTVVVILDGFDLRLLLVAMLALTVFRVIPVYLSMLGSSLPWRERTMIGFIGPRGTATIVFGLLAFNKLPDAESFDVLAVMVFTVVGSILMHGVIAPRIVNRGAMTARDLSPAVPPTA
;
A
#
# COMPACT_ATOMS: atom_id res chain seq x y z
N ARG A 1 -7.86 -26.10 43.37
CA ARG A 1 -8.67 -26.38 42.16
C ARG A 1 -7.75 -26.20 40.95
N LEU A 2 -7.11 -27.27 40.48
CA LEU A 2 -6.10 -27.20 39.41
C LEU A 2 -6.79 -26.99 38.06
N MET A 3 -6.55 -25.83 37.45
CA MET A 3 -6.97 -25.51 36.09
C MET A 3 -6.15 -26.38 35.13
N ARG A 4 -6.74 -27.49 34.68
CA ARG A 4 -6.17 -28.35 33.65
C ARG A 4 -6.29 -27.60 32.32
N THR A 5 -5.21 -26.96 31.87
CA THR A 5 -5.10 -26.46 30.49
C THR A 5 -5.16 -27.68 29.57
N ARG A 6 -6.33 -27.91 28.97
CA ARG A 6 -6.52 -28.92 27.92
C ARG A 6 -5.49 -28.59 26.83
N GLY A 7 -4.52 -29.48 26.65
CA GLY A 7 -3.51 -29.33 25.60
C GLY A 7 -4.22 -29.14 24.27
N THR A 8 -4.14 -27.93 23.72
CA THR A 8 -4.35 -27.70 22.30
C THR A 8 -3.19 -28.40 21.62
N THR A 9 -3.44 -29.61 21.13
CA THR A 9 -2.60 -30.25 20.12
C THR A 9 -2.36 -29.22 19.03
N GLU A 10 -1.13 -28.76 18.91
CA GLU A 10 -0.69 -27.82 17.88
C GLU A 10 -0.90 -28.53 16.53
N HIS A 11 -2.04 -28.29 15.90
CA HIS A 11 -2.35 -28.82 14.58
C HIS A 11 -1.56 -27.98 13.58
N THR A 12 -0.30 -28.36 13.38
CA THR A 12 0.59 -27.69 12.44
C THR A 12 0.01 -27.87 11.04
N ILE A 13 -0.49 -26.78 10.45
CA ILE A 13 -0.99 -26.76 9.07
C ILE A 13 0.13 -27.31 8.16
N PRO A 14 -0.13 -28.31 7.31
CA PRO A 14 0.87 -28.82 6.37
C PRO A 14 1.44 -27.69 5.51
N HIS A 15 2.76 -27.60 5.37
CA HIS A 15 3.42 -26.55 4.59
C HIS A 15 2.89 -26.43 3.15
N THR A 16 2.49 -27.55 2.54
CA THR A 16 1.90 -27.59 1.20
C THR A 16 0.57 -26.84 1.11
N GLU A 17 -0.26 -26.88 2.15
CA GLU A 17 -1.53 -26.13 2.18
C GLU A 17 -1.29 -24.62 2.24
N VAL A 18 -0.29 -24.18 3.01
CA VAL A 18 0.11 -22.77 3.07
C VAL A 18 0.64 -22.28 1.72
N LEU A 19 1.49 -23.09 1.06
CA LEU A 19 2.03 -22.78 -0.27
C LEU A 19 0.93 -22.65 -1.32
N LEU A 20 -0.04 -23.57 -1.33
CA LEU A 20 -1.18 -23.49 -2.26
C LEU A 20 -1.98 -22.19 -2.07
N VAL A 21 -2.22 -21.78 -0.83
CA VAL A 21 -2.93 -20.53 -0.52
C VAL A 21 -2.10 -19.30 -0.94
N GLU A 22 -0.79 -19.33 -0.75
CA GLU A 22 0.11 -18.25 -1.16
C GLU A 22 0.17 -18.10 -2.68
N GLU A 23 0.30 -19.21 -3.41
CA GLU A 23 0.32 -19.22 -4.88
C GLU A 23 -1.03 -18.78 -5.46
N ALA A 24 -2.13 -19.33 -4.95
CA ALA A 24 -3.47 -18.93 -5.37
C ALA A 24 -3.74 -17.45 -5.06
N GLY A 25 -3.32 -16.98 -3.88
CA GLY A 25 -3.40 -15.57 -3.49
C GLY A 25 -2.58 -14.66 -4.40
N THR A 26 -1.38 -15.08 -4.77
CA THR A 26 -0.50 -14.36 -5.69
C THR A 26 -1.10 -14.29 -7.09
N LEU A 27 -1.61 -15.40 -7.61
CA LEU A 27 -2.31 -15.45 -8.90
C LEU A 27 -3.54 -14.53 -8.91
N ALA A 28 -4.37 -14.62 -7.87
CA ALA A 28 -5.55 -13.76 -7.71
C ALA A 28 -5.16 -12.27 -7.63
N ALA A 29 -4.10 -11.93 -6.88
CA ALA A 29 -3.58 -10.56 -6.81
C ALA A 29 -3.11 -10.06 -8.18
N ASN A 30 -2.41 -10.90 -8.95
CA ASN A 30 -1.98 -10.55 -10.32
C ASN A 30 -3.17 -10.27 -11.25
N LEU A 31 -4.26 -11.03 -11.13
CA LEU A 31 -5.49 -10.74 -11.88
C LEU A 31 -6.09 -9.38 -11.49
N VAL A 32 -6.13 -9.05 -10.19
CA VAL A 32 -6.61 -7.75 -9.72
C VAL A 32 -5.75 -6.61 -10.27
N TRP A 33 -4.43 -6.77 -10.29
CA TRP A 33 -3.51 -5.79 -10.87
C TRP A 33 -3.68 -5.66 -12.40
N PHE A 34 -3.91 -6.77 -13.10
CA PHE A 34 -4.21 -6.75 -14.53
C PHE A 34 -5.50 -5.97 -14.83
N VAL A 35 -6.56 -6.19 -14.04
CA VAL A 35 -7.81 -5.45 -14.16
C VAL A 35 -7.60 -3.96 -13.92
N LEU A 36 -6.82 -3.56 -12.91
CA LEU A 36 -6.47 -2.15 -12.71
C LEU A 36 -5.82 -1.54 -13.96
N GLY A 37 -4.91 -2.28 -14.61
CA GLY A 37 -4.29 -1.85 -15.86
C GLY A 37 -5.32 -1.58 -16.95
N ALA A 38 -6.27 -2.51 -17.17
CA ALA A 38 -7.35 -2.33 -18.13
C ALA A 38 -8.24 -1.12 -17.80
N MET A 39 -8.61 -0.96 -16.53
CA MET A 39 -9.43 0.18 -16.08
C MET A 39 -8.71 1.52 -16.22
N THR A 40 -7.40 1.53 -16.02
CA THR A 40 -6.58 2.74 -16.22
C THR A 40 -6.68 3.22 -17.66
N VAL A 41 -6.66 2.31 -18.63
CA VAL A 41 -6.83 2.65 -20.06
C VAL A 41 -8.20 3.25 -20.30
N VAL A 42 -9.27 2.63 -19.77
CA VAL A 42 -10.65 3.13 -19.92
C VAL A 42 -10.78 4.55 -19.36
N VAL A 43 -10.35 4.77 -18.11
CA VAL A 43 -10.45 6.09 -17.44
C VAL A 43 -9.69 7.18 -18.18
N ILE A 44 -8.52 6.85 -18.76
CA ILE A 44 -7.72 7.83 -19.50
C ILE A 44 -8.35 8.16 -20.87
N LEU A 45 -8.90 7.16 -21.57
CA LEU A 45 -9.46 7.34 -22.91
C LEU A 45 -10.83 8.02 -22.90
N ASP A 46 -11.70 7.66 -21.96
CA ASP A 46 -13.03 8.28 -21.82
C ASP A 46 -12.94 9.69 -21.22
N GLY A 47 -11.78 10.04 -20.64
CA GLY A 47 -11.54 11.31 -20.01
C GLY A 47 -12.04 11.37 -18.57
N PHE A 48 -11.55 12.34 -17.82
CA PHE A 48 -11.88 12.52 -16.41
C PHE A 48 -11.85 14.00 -16.04
N ASP A 49 -12.62 14.38 -15.02
CA ASP A 49 -12.54 15.72 -14.45
C ASP A 49 -11.28 15.84 -13.55
N LEU A 50 -10.57 16.95 -13.69
CA LEU A 50 -9.44 17.31 -12.83
C LEU A 50 -9.82 17.35 -11.34
N ARG A 51 -11.10 17.58 -11.02
CA ARG A 51 -11.65 17.47 -9.66
C ARG A 51 -11.45 16.08 -9.07
N LEU A 52 -11.62 15.02 -9.85
CA LEU A 52 -11.44 13.64 -9.40
C LEU A 52 -9.97 13.35 -9.08
N LEU A 53 -9.05 13.93 -9.86
CA LEU A 53 -7.62 13.85 -9.59
C LEU A 53 -7.28 14.52 -8.25
N LEU A 54 -7.86 15.69 -7.96
CA LEU A 54 -7.69 16.36 -6.67
C LEU A 54 -8.23 15.51 -5.51
N VAL A 55 -9.40 14.90 -5.67
CA VAL A 55 -9.98 13.99 -4.68
C VAL A 55 -9.06 12.79 -4.42
N ALA A 56 -8.50 12.18 -5.47
CA ALA A 56 -7.54 11.10 -5.34
C ALA A 56 -6.26 11.52 -4.60
N MET A 57 -5.74 12.72 -4.88
CA MET A 57 -4.56 13.26 -4.18
C MET A 57 -4.85 13.53 -2.70
N LEU A 58 -6.04 14.04 -2.37
CA LEU A 58 -6.50 14.20 -0.99
C LEU A 58 -6.65 12.84 -0.30
N ALA A 59 -7.14 11.82 -1.02
CA ALA A 59 -7.23 10.46 -0.50
C ALA A 59 -5.85 9.87 -0.18
N LEU A 60 -4.86 10.11 -1.04
CA LEU A 60 -3.50 9.64 -0.83
C LEU A 60 -2.79 10.33 0.34
N THR A 61 -3.06 11.60 0.56
CA THR A 61 -2.34 12.43 1.54
C THR A 61 -3.18 12.62 2.80
N VAL A 62 -4.20 13.47 2.73
CA VAL A 62 -5.01 13.93 3.87
C VAL A 62 -5.75 12.76 4.53
N PHE A 63 -6.54 12.00 3.77
CA PHE A 63 -7.37 10.92 4.33
C PHE A 63 -6.56 9.71 4.79
N ARG A 64 -5.26 9.65 4.46
CA ARG A 64 -4.34 8.63 4.96
C ARG A 64 -3.57 9.11 6.18
N VAL A 65 -2.94 10.27 6.06
CA VAL A 65 -2.01 10.79 7.05
C VAL A 65 -2.76 11.19 8.32
N ILE A 66 -3.91 11.85 8.21
CA ILE A 66 -4.65 12.32 9.39
C ILE A 66 -5.04 11.17 10.33
N PRO A 67 -5.69 10.08 9.90
CA PRO A 67 -6.01 8.97 10.80
C PRO A 67 -4.79 8.34 11.48
N VAL A 68 -3.66 8.23 10.77
CA VAL A 68 -2.41 7.74 11.34
C VAL A 68 -1.88 8.70 12.42
N TYR A 69 -1.92 10.01 12.17
CA TYR A 69 -1.52 10.99 13.15
C TYR A 69 -2.40 10.98 14.40
N LEU A 70 -3.71 10.83 14.21
CA LEU A 70 -4.67 10.72 15.31
C LEU A 70 -4.45 9.45 16.13
N SER A 71 -4.15 8.31 15.49
CA SER A 71 -3.85 7.07 16.23
C SER A 71 -2.52 7.12 16.99
N MET A 72 -1.60 8.00 16.58
CA MET A 72 -0.32 8.23 17.25
C MET A 72 -0.36 9.37 18.29
N LEU A 73 -1.53 9.95 18.55
CA LEU A 73 -1.67 11.01 19.56
C LEU A 73 -1.42 10.40 20.96
N GLY A 74 -0.33 10.80 21.62
CA GLY A 74 0.15 10.22 22.87
C GLY A 74 1.39 9.32 22.73
N SER A 75 1.86 9.05 21.51
CA SER A 75 3.15 8.40 21.27
C SER A 75 4.33 9.33 21.59
N SER A 76 5.47 8.77 21.99
CA SER A 76 6.76 9.48 22.13
C SER A 76 7.52 9.67 20.81
N LEU A 77 7.00 9.15 19.69
CA LEU A 77 7.69 9.19 18.40
C LEU A 77 7.82 10.63 17.87
N PRO A 78 8.98 11.02 17.29
CA PRO A 78 9.16 12.34 16.71
C PRO A 78 8.33 12.51 15.43
N TRP A 79 7.95 13.75 15.10
CA TRP A 79 7.10 14.09 13.94
C TRP A 79 7.59 13.50 12.61
N ARG A 80 8.91 13.43 12.41
CA ARG A 80 9.51 12.85 11.20
C ARG A 80 9.17 11.37 11.04
N GLU A 81 9.25 10.59 12.12
CA GLU A 81 8.93 9.16 12.10
C GLU A 81 7.42 8.94 11.91
N ARG A 82 6.57 9.76 12.55
CA ARG A 82 5.11 9.72 12.32
C ARG A 82 4.75 10.00 10.87
N THR A 83 5.42 10.99 10.25
CA THR A 83 5.22 11.31 8.83
C THR A 83 5.62 10.11 7.97
N MET A 84 6.77 9.49 8.24
CA MET A 84 7.22 8.31 7.50
C MET A 84 6.20 7.17 7.61
N ILE A 85 5.68 6.88 8.80
CA ILE A 85 4.65 5.83 8.99
C ILE A 85 3.36 6.17 8.23
N GLY A 86 2.94 7.44 8.25
CA GLY A 86 1.76 7.89 7.51
C GLY A 86 1.91 7.73 5.99
N PHE A 87 3.09 8.04 5.46
CA PHE A 87 3.36 8.04 4.02
C PHE A 87 3.84 6.69 3.46
N ILE A 88 4.46 5.82 4.27
CA ILE A 88 4.90 4.48 3.85
C ILE A 88 3.73 3.53 4.03
N GLY A 89 2.85 3.50 3.05
CA GLY A 89 1.85 2.45 2.96
C GLY A 89 1.14 2.51 1.63
N PRO A 90 1.60 1.70 0.66
CA PRO A 90 1.02 1.70 -0.65
C PRO A 90 -0.44 1.26 -0.58
N ARG A 91 -1.28 1.83 -1.43
CA ARG A 91 -2.64 1.38 -1.62
C ARG A 91 -2.61 -0.02 -2.24
N GLY A 92 -3.19 -0.99 -1.55
CA GLY A 92 -3.19 -2.40 -1.95
C GLY A 92 -4.37 -2.79 -2.83
N THR A 93 -4.39 -4.08 -3.18
CA THR A 93 -5.41 -4.73 -4.02
C THR A 93 -6.84 -4.58 -3.50
N ALA A 94 -7.03 -4.51 -2.17
CA ALA A 94 -8.33 -4.29 -1.56
C ALA A 94 -9.02 -3.00 -2.07
N THR A 95 -8.25 -1.93 -2.30
CA THR A 95 -8.80 -0.66 -2.82
C THR A 95 -9.43 -0.86 -4.21
N ILE A 96 -8.79 -1.70 -5.04
CA ILE A 96 -9.25 -2.01 -6.40
C ILE A 96 -10.55 -2.80 -6.31
N VAL A 97 -10.60 -3.84 -5.47
CA VAL A 97 -11.78 -4.69 -5.30
C VAL A 97 -12.97 -3.89 -4.77
N PHE A 98 -12.77 -3.04 -3.75
CA PHE A 98 -13.86 -2.21 -3.21
C PHE A 98 -14.28 -1.10 -4.18
N GLY A 99 -13.35 -0.51 -4.93
CA GLY A 99 -13.69 0.46 -5.97
C GLY A 99 -14.50 -0.16 -7.10
N LEU A 100 -14.15 -1.38 -7.52
CA LEU A 100 -14.92 -2.18 -8.48
C LEU A 100 -16.30 -2.55 -7.94
N LEU A 101 -16.39 -2.94 -6.66
CA LEU A 101 -17.66 -3.23 -6.02
C LEU A 101 -18.57 -2.00 -6.02
N ALA A 102 -18.01 -0.83 -5.71
CA ALA A 102 -18.72 0.44 -5.75
C ALA A 102 -19.15 0.78 -7.18
N PHE A 103 -18.24 0.72 -8.15
CA PHE A 103 -18.55 0.94 -9.58
C PHE A 103 -19.74 0.08 -10.05
N ASN A 104 -19.80 -1.19 -9.65
CA ASN A 104 -20.89 -2.10 -10.04
C ASN A 104 -22.20 -1.89 -9.27
N LYS A 105 -22.19 -1.15 -8.15
CA LYS A 105 -23.36 -0.96 -7.28
C LYS A 105 -23.96 0.44 -7.37
N LEU A 106 -23.17 1.43 -7.78
CA LEU A 106 -23.64 2.81 -7.94
C LEU A 106 -24.34 3.02 -9.29
N PRO A 107 -25.24 4.02 -9.38
CA PRO A 107 -25.78 4.48 -10.66
C PRO A 107 -24.70 4.99 -11.61
N ASP A 108 -24.94 4.93 -12.91
CA ASP A 108 -23.96 5.26 -13.97
C ASP A 108 -23.30 6.63 -13.82
N ALA A 109 -24.04 7.63 -13.33
CA ALA A 109 -23.52 8.98 -13.15
C ALA A 109 -22.39 9.06 -12.10
N GLU A 110 -22.42 8.21 -11.07
CA GLU A 110 -21.43 8.23 -9.97
C GLU A 110 -20.44 7.07 -10.05
N SER A 111 -20.81 5.98 -10.73
CA SER A 111 -19.97 4.79 -10.83
C SER A 111 -18.62 5.14 -11.47
N PHE A 112 -18.63 5.84 -12.60
CA PHE A 112 -17.40 6.21 -13.32
C PHE A 112 -16.50 7.14 -12.50
N ASP A 113 -17.07 8.07 -11.73
CA ASP A 113 -16.31 8.95 -10.85
C ASP A 113 -15.56 8.17 -9.77
N VAL A 114 -16.23 7.21 -9.12
CA VAL A 114 -15.61 6.33 -8.13
C VAL A 114 -14.52 5.46 -8.74
N LEU A 115 -14.76 4.95 -9.95
CA LEU A 115 -13.78 4.19 -10.71
C LEU A 115 -12.52 5.04 -10.99
N ALA A 116 -12.68 6.25 -11.50
CA ALA A 116 -11.58 7.16 -11.80
C ALA A 116 -10.80 7.54 -10.53
N VAL A 117 -11.48 7.89 -9.43
CA VAL A 117 -10.83 8.19 -8.15
C VAL A 117 -10.04 6.99 -7.63
N MET A 118 -10.60 5.78 -7.71
CA MET A 118 -9.89 4.56 -7.32
C MET A 118 -8.63 4.37 -8.17
N VAL A 119 -8.75 4.45 -9.50
CA VAL A 119 -7.62 4.28 -10.44
C VAL A 119 -6.51 5.29 -10.13
N PHE A 120 -6.83 6.59 -10.05
CA PHE A 120 -5.84 7.62 -9.75
C PHE A 120 -5.22 7.47 -8.38
N THR A 121 -6.00 7.03 -7.39
CA THR A 121 -5.49 6.76 -6.05
C THR A 121 -4.47 5.61 -6.09
N VAL A 122 -4.79 4.49 -6.72
CA VAL A 122 -3.89 3.34 -6.74
C VAL A 122 -2.65 3.62 -7.61
N VAL A 123 -2.82 4.13 -8.82
CA VAL A 123 -1.70 4.48 -9.72
C VAL A 123 -0.83 5.57 -9.11
N GLY A 124 -1.44 6.63 -8.57
CA GLY A 124 -0.73 7.71 -7.88
C GLY A 124 0.05 7.18 -6.67
N SER A 125 -0.50 6.23 -5.91
CA SER A 125 0.22 5.56 -4.83
C SER A 125 1.45 4.81 -5.33
N ILE A 126 1.31 4.02 -6.41
CA ILE A 126 2.43 3.26 -7.00
C ILE A 126 3.54 4.22 -7.44
N LEU A 127 3.19 5.28 -8.16
CA LEU A 127 4.15 6.28 -8.62
C LEU A 127 4.83 6.98 -7.45
N MET A 128 4.06 7.41 -6.45
CA MET A 128 4.59 8.08 -5.27
C MET A 128 5.59 7.17 -4.53
N HIS A 129 5.24 5.90 -4.29
CA HIS A 129 6.11 4.98 -3.56
C HIS A 129 7.30 4.50 -4.40
N GLY A 130 7.10 4.25 -5.70
CA GLY A 130 8.16 3.87 -6.64
C GLY A 130 9.22 4.97 -6.79
N VAL A 131 8.85 6.24 -6.61
CA VAL A 131 9.76 7.38 -6.63
C VAL A 131 10.39 7.64 -5.26
N ILE A 132 9.66 7.43 -4.16
CA ILE A 132 10.14 7.67 -2.79
C ILE A 132 11.12 6.58 -2.32
N ALA A 133 10.84 5.30 -2.60
CA ALA A 133 11.63 4.19 -2.08
C ALA A 133 13.11 4.23 -2.51
N PRO A 134 13.46 4.45 -3.79
CA PRO A 134 14.86 4.55 -4.22
C PRO A 134 15.58 5.75 -3.60
N ARG A 135 14.88 6.87 -3.39
CA ARG A 135 15.47 8.09 -2.83
C ARG A 135 15.81 7.95 -1.35
N ILE A 136 15.05 7.19 -0.59
CA ILE A 136 15.34 6.90 0.82
C ILE A 136 16.54 5.95 0.92
N VAL A 137 16.55 4.87 0.12
CA VAL A 137 17.65 3.90 0.12
C VAL A 137 18.97 4.55 -0.28
N ASN A 138 18.98 5.38 -1.34
CA ASN A 138 20.20 6.05 -1.78
C ASN A 138 20.74 7.06 -0.76
N ARG A 139 19.88 7.66 0.06
CA ARG A 139 20.32 8.55 1.15
C ARG A 139 20.93 7.77 2.32
N GLY A 140 20.36 6.63 2.69
CA GLY A 140 20.94 5.75 3.73
C GLY A 140 22.27 5.11 3.32
N ALA A 141 22.39 4.71 2.04
CA ALA A 141 23.63 4.16 1.50
C ALA A 141 24.79 5.18 1.46
N MET A 142 24.48 6.47 1.31
CA MET A 142 25.46 7.56 1.38
C MET A 142 26.02 7.71 2.80
N THR A 143 25.15 7.66 3.82
CA THR A 143 25.57 7.74 5.23
C THR A 143 26.38 6.52 5.68
N ALA A 144 26.10 5.33 5.15
CA ALA A 144 26.86 4.12 5.47
C ALA A 144 28.26 4.09 4.84
N ARG A 145 28.45 4.72 3.67
CA ARG A 145 29.76 4.85 3.02
C ARG A 145 30.72 5.76 3.80
N ASP A 146 30.21 6.82 4.41
CA ASP A 146 31.02 7.75 5.21
C ASP A 146 31.47 7.17 6.58
N LEU A 147 30.89 6.04 7.00
CA LEU A 147 31.24 5.35 8.25
C LEU A 147 32.20 4.17 8.05
N SER A 148 32.65 3.89 6.82
CA SER A 148 33.66 2.85 6.58
C SER A 148 35.04 3.40 6.96
N PRO A 149 35.69 2.93 8.04
CA PRO A 149 37.05 3.36 8.35
C PRO A 149 37.97 2.92 7.21
N ALA A 150 38.72 3.88 6.65
CA ALA A 150 39.77 3.59 5.69
C ALA A 150 40.73 2.57 6.32
N VAL A 151 40.74 1.34 5.80
CA VAL A 151 41.74 0.34 6.13
C VAL A 151 43.05 0.87 5.53
N PRO A 152 44.06 1.27 6.33
CA PRO A 152 45.32 1.71 5.77
C PRO A 152 45.98 0.55 5.03
N PRO A 153 46.67 0.81 3.90
CA PRO A 153 47.38 -0.22 3.16
C PRO A 153 48.42 -0.85 4.09
N THR A 154 48.32 -2.15 4.31
CA THR A 154 49.35 -2.96 4.95
C THR A 154 50.59 -2.94 4.04
N ALA A 155 51.66 -2.32 4.53
CA ALA A 155 52.98 -2.35 3.93
C ALA A 155 53.62 -3.75 4.02
#